data_AF-A0AAV0DQS9-F1
#
_entry.id   AF-A0AAV0DQS9-F1
#
_cell.length_a   1.000
_cell.length_b   1.000
_cell.length_c   1.000
_cell.angle_alpha   90.00
_cell.angle_beta   90.00
_cell.angle_gamma   90.00
#
_symmetry.space_group_name_H-M   'P 1'
#
loop_
_entity.id
_entity.type
_entity.pdbx_description
1 polymer ?
#
loop_
_entity_poly.entity_id
_entity_poly.type
_entity_poly.pdbx_seq_one_letter_code
_entity_poly.pdbx_strand_id
1 'polypeptide(L)'
;MVSNVYANFNVPDVEYQFIWSINRRTLIQDVDAVDKLEIVAQSEAAVTPFNAFYDSMIQKELINVLGLIICKLPREFVLTSDGPKKANDFVIIDDQSQPIIVTMWNEFASIQGHEIQGLLDAGIHPIILAKHLAVTSYQSKSDFVYVYKLYKKILLE
;
A
#
# COMPACT_ATOMS: atom_id res chain seq x y z
N MET A 1 11.66 10.78 21.89
CA MET A 1 12.94 10.09 22.17
C MET A 1 13.49 9.61 20.86
N VAL A 2 14.78 9.77 20.59
CA VAL A 2 15.40 9.31 19.33
C VAL A 2 16.21 8.04 19.61
N SER A 3 16.08 7.03 18.75
CA SER A 3 16.81 5.77 18.81
C SER A 3 17.25 5.35 17.41
N ASN A 4 18.30 4.53 17.28
CA ASN A 4 18.68 3.98 15.99
C ASN A 4 17.56 3.10 15.42
N VAL A 5 17.50 2.99 14.09
CA VAL A 5 16.70 1.97 13.41
C VAL A 5 17.28 0.59 13.73
N TYR A 6 16.47 -0.28 14.33
CA TYR A 6 16.78 -1.69 14.46
C TYR A 6 16.32 -2.43 13.19
N ALA A 7 17.00 -3.52 12.83
CA ALA A 7 16.81 -4.28 11.59
C ALA A 7 15.38 -4.83 11.31
N ASN A 8 14.45 -4.68 12.27
CA ASN A 8 13.08 -5.18 12.19
C ASN A 8 12.04 -4.08 11.89
N PHE A 9 12.44 -2.83 11.66
CA PHE A 9 11.53 -1.73 11.32
C PHE A 9 11.65 -1.37 9.83
N ASN A 10 10.54 -1.51 9.09
CA ASN A 10 10.41 -0.95 7.75
C ASN A 10 10.30 0.58 7.84
N VAL A 11 11.43 1.26 7.73
CA VAL A 11 11.50 2.72 7.52
C VAL A 11 11.14 3.09 6.08
N PRO A 12 10.59 4.30 5.82
CA PRO A 12 10.20 4.73 4.47
C PRO A 12 11.35 4.91 3.49
N ASP A 13 12.58 5.02 4.00
CA ASP A 13 13.83 5.16 3.25
C ASP A 13 14.92 4.42 4.04
N VAL A 14 15.79 3.69 3.34
CA VAL A 14 16.93 2.96 3.92
C VAL A 14 18.00 3.89 4.49
N GLU A 15 18.03 5.16 4.07
CA GLU A 15 18.93 6.18 4.62
C GLU A 15 18.49 6.70 6.00
N TYR A 16 17.26 6.42 6.45
CA TYR A 16 16.86 6.77 7.82
C TYR A 16 17.63 5.94 8.84
N GLN A 17 18.55 6.58 9.55
CA GLN A 17 19.34 5.96 10.62
C GLN A 17 18.62 5.99 11.98
N PHE A 18 17.60 6.85 12.15
CA PHE A 18 16.97 7.16 13.44
C PHE A 18 15.44 7.12 13.40
N ILE A 19 14.83 6.57 14.45
CA ILE A 19 13.38 6.56 14.70
C ILE A 19 13.05 7.52 15.86
N TRP A 20 11.97 8.28 15.70
CA TRP A 20 11.43 9.17 16.73
C TRP A 20 10.26 8.49 17.44
N SER A 21 10.46 8.11 18.70
CA SER A 21 9.38 7.64 19.58
C SER A 21 8.67 8.84 20.22
N ILE A 22 7.39 9.02 19.87
CA ILE A 22 6.44 9.94 20.51
C ILE A 22 6.19 9.46 21.95
N ASN A 23 6.13 10.40 22.91
CA ASN A 23 5.82 10.08 24.30
C ASN A 23 4.96 11.17 24.95
N ARG A 24 4.64 11.03 26.24
CA ARG A 24 3.79 11.98 27.01
C ARG A 24 4.30 13.43 27.08
N ARG A 25 5.53 13.71 26.62
CA ARG A 25 6.13 15.05 26.54
C ARG A 25 6.29 15.55 25.09
N THR A 26 5.85 14.78 24.11
CA THR A 26 5.86 15.19 22.70
C THR A 26 4.66 16.09 22.44
N LEU A 27 4.92 17.35 22.10
CA LEU A 27 3.92 18.26 21.54
C LEU A 27 3.81 18.00 20.03
N ILE A 28 2.59 17.89 19.53
CA ILE A 28 2.25 17.89 18.11
C ILE A 28 1.22 19.00 17.94
N GLN A 29 1.49 19.93 17.03
CA GLN A 29 0.60 21.04 16.69
C GLN A 29 0.59 21.20 15.18
N ASP A 30 -0.54 21.66 14.63
CA ASP A 30 -0.59 22.09 13.25
C ASP A 30 0.25 23.36 13.07
N VAL A 31 0.83 23.53 11.88
CA VAL A 31 1.65 24.70 11.53
C VAL A 31 0.75 25.70 10.79
N ASP A 32 0.83 26.97 11.20
CA ASP A 32 0.10 28.06 10.55
C ASP A 32 0.45 28.15 9.05
N ALA A 33 -0.53 28.56 8.24
CA ALA A 33 -0.40 28.55 6.78
C ALA A 33 0.77 29.39 6.22
N VAL A 34 1.27 30.36 7.01
CA VAL A 34 2.41 31.24 6.67
C VAL A 34 3.75 30.56 6.92
N ASP A 35 3.85 29.71 7.94
CA ASP A 35 5.07 28.98 8.33
C ASP A 35 5.11 27.55 7.77
N LYS A 36 4.11 27.19 6.98
CA LYS A 36 3.96 25.87 6.37
C LYS A 36 5.07 25.64 5.35
N LEU A 37 6.14 24.99 5.80
CA LEU A 37 7.22 24.51 4.94
C LEU A 37 6.64 23.80 3.71
N GLU A 38 7.08 24.24 2.52
CA GLU A 38 6.89 23.43 1.31
C GLU A 38 7.68 22.14 1.51
N ILE A 39 6.97 21.07 1.86
CA ILE A 39 7.50 19.71 1.81
C ILE A 39 7.77 19.47 0.33
N VAL A 40 9.02 19.71 -0.08
CA VAL A 40 9.55 19.30 -1.39
C VAL A 40 9.10 17.86 -1.57
N ALA A 41 8.27 17.61 -2.60
CA ALA A 41 7.73 16.29 -2.83
C ALA A 41 8.91 15.33 -2.95
N GLN A 42 9.10 14.49 -1.93
CA GLN A 42 10.15 13.46 -1.95
C GLN A 42 9.95 12.69 -3.25
N SER A 43 11.00 12.66 -4.08
CA SER A 43 11.04 12.09 -5.43
C SER A 43 10.02 10.97 -5.55
N GLU A 44 8.97 11.16 -6.36
CA GLU A 44 7.82 10.27 -6.34
C GLU A 44 8.30 8.83 -6.58
N ALA A 45 8.27 8.04 -5.51
CA ALA A 45 8.88 6.71 -5.48
C ALA A 45 8.42 5.91 -6.71
N ALA A 46 9.39 5.54 -7.55
CA ALA A 46 9.13 5.09 -8.91
C ALA A 46 8.10 3.95 -8.92
N VAL A 47 7.10 4.09 -9.80
CA VAL A 47 6.10 3.05 -10.02
C VAL A 47 6.75 1.92 -10.80
N THR A 48 6.67 0.72 -10.26
CA THR A 48 7.14 -0.51 -10.91
C THR A 48 6.10 -0.95 -11.94
N PRO A 49 6.47 -1.15 -13.22
CA PRO A 49 5.55 -1.62 -14.24
C PRO A 49 5.18 -3.10 -14.02
N PHE A 50 3.99 -3.52 -14.46
CA PHE A 50 3.44 -4.82 -14.07
C PHE A 50 4.26 -6.00 -14.62
N ASN A 51 4.88 -5.82 -15.78
CA ASN A 51 5.78 -6.80 -16.38
C ASN A 51 7.07 -7.07 -15.56
N ALA A 52 7.49 -6.16 -14.67
CA ALA A 52 8.69 -6.31 -13.84
C ALA A 52 8.44 -7.02 -12.50
N PHE A 53 7.17 -7.27 -12.14
CA PHE A 53 6.82 -7.83 -10.83
C PHE A 53 7.42 -9.21 -10.56
N TYR A 54 7.62 -10.03 -11.58
CA TYR A 54 8.26 -11.34 -11.43
C TYR A 54 9.73 -11.21 -11.00
N ASP A 55 10.48 -10.26 -11.57
CA ASP A 55 11.87 -10.03 -11.23
C ASP A 55 11.99 -9.42 -9.82
N SER A 56 11.13 -8.46 -9.47
CA SER A 56 11.05 -7.92 -8.11
C SER A 56 10.66 -9.00 -7.08
N MET A 57 9.82 -9.97 -7.45
CA MET A 57 9.49 -11.11 -6.58
C MET A 57 10.71 -11.99 -6.30
N ILE A 58 11.51 -12.32 -7.32
CA ILE A 58 12.74 -13.12 -7.17
C ILE A 58 13.74 -12.38 -6.27
N GLN A 59 13.90 -11.09 -6.49
CA GLN A 59 14.83 -10.23 -5.75
C GLN A 59 14.30 -9.86 -4.34
N LYS A 60 13.03 -10.14 -4.05
CA LYS A 60 12.30 -9.78 -2.81
C LYS A 60 12.26 -8.26 -2.56
N GLU A 61 12.25 -7.50 -3.64
CA GLU A 61 12.16 -6.04 -3.58
C GLU A 61 10.72 -5.59 -3.29
N LEU A 62 10.59 -4.47 -2.60
CA LEU A 62 9.31 -3.81 -2.37
C LEU A 62 9.02 -2.86 -3.54
N ILE A 63 7.83 -3.00 -4.12
CA ILE A 63 7.43 -2.27 -5.33
C ILE A 63 6.43 -1.16 -5.01
N ASN A 64 6.28 -0.19 -5.92
CA ASN A 64 5.19 0.77 -5.91
C ASN A 64 4.30 0.52 -7.12
N VAL A 65 2.99 0.58 -6.94
CA VAL A 65 2.02 0.19 -7.97
C VAL A 65 0.97 1.28 -8.11
N LEU A 66 0.76 1.72 -9.36
CA LEU A 66 -0.34 2.57 -9.78
C LEU A 66 -1.28 1.72 -10.65
N GLY A 67 -2.58 1.74 -10.38
CA GLY A 67 -3.54 0.98 -11.19
C GLY A 67 -4.99 1.33 -10.90
N LEU A 68 -5.87 1.02 -11.85
CA LEU A 68 -7.32 1.19 -11.76
C LEU A 68 -7.96 -0.04 -11.11
N ILE A 69 -8.77 0.13 -10.06
CA ILE A 69 -9.52 -0.97 -9.44
C ILE A 69 -10.76 -1.29 -10.27
N ILE A 70 -10.85 -2.51 -10.79
CA ILE A 70 -11.99 -2.95 -11.62
C ILE A 70 -13.04 -3.75 -10.83
N CYS A 71 -12.64 -4.54 -9.83
CA CYS A 71 -13.58 -5.25 -8.96
C CYS A 71 -12.95 -5.72 -7.63
N LYS A 72 -13.80 -6.11 -6.68
CA LYS A 72 -13.44 -6.88 -5.49
C LYS A 72 -13.77 -8.36 -5.70
N LEU A 73 -12.90 -9.26 -5.24
CA LEU A 73 -13.18 -10.70 -5.23
C LEU A 73 -13.82 -11.13 -3.89
N PRO A 74 -14.53 -12.29 -3.82
CA PRO A 74 -15.31 -12.67 -2.64
C PRO A 74 -14.53 -13.00 -1.34
N ARG A 75 -13.21 -12.79 -1.28
CA ARG A 75 -12.40 -13.07 -0.09
C ARG A 75 -12.68 -11.99 0.97
N GLU A 76 -13.07 -12.45 2.17
CA GLU A 76 -13.20 -11.60 3.37
C GLU A 76 -12.24 -11.99 4.50
N PHE A 77 -11.81 -13.25 4.57
CA PHE A 77 -10.90 -13.76 5.61
C PHE A 77 -9.97 -14.83 5.06
N VAL A 78 -8.78 -14.96 5.67
CA VAL A 78 -7.89 -16.12 5.53
C VAL A 78 -7.52 -16.63 6.92
N LEU A 79 -7.53 -17.94 7.10
CA LEU A 79 -7.09 -18.59 8.32
C LEU A 79 -5.56 -18.64 8.37
N THR A 80 -4.93 -18.06 9.39
CA THR A 80 -3.48 -18.18 9.65
C THR A 80 -3.23 -18.96 10.95
N SER A 81 -1.95 -19.23 11.26
CA SER A 81 -1.52 -19.79 12.56
C SER A 81 -2.03 -18.97 13.75
N ASP A 82 -2.22 -17.67 13.55
CA ASP A 82 -2.56 -16.69 14.57
C ASP A 82 -4.07 -16.35 14.53
N GLY A 83 -4.87 -17.30 14.04
CA GLY A 83 -6.32 -17.19 13.86
C GLY A 83 -6.74 -16.58 12.51
N PRO A 84 -8.05 -16.35 12.30
CA PRO A 84 -8.56 -15.72 11.10
C PRO A 84 -8.12 -14.25 11.01
N LYS A 85 -7.53 -13.86 9.87
CA LYS A 85 -7.21 -12.47 9.54
C LYS A 85 -8.17 -11.98 8.46
N LYS A 86 -8.67 -10.75 8.58
CA LYS A 86 -9.52 -10.14 7.53
C LYS A 86 -8.65 -9.88 6.30
N ALA A 87 -9.15 -10.21 5.12
CA ALA A 87 -8.46 -10.09 3.85
C ALA A 87 -9.44 -9.69 2.75
N ASN A 88 -9.13 -8.70 1.93
CA ASN A 88 -9.95 -8.32 0.78
C ASN A 88 -9.08 -8.24 -0.48
N ASP A 89 -9.42 -9.06 -1.48
CA ASP A 89 -8.72 -9.09 -2.76
C ASP A 89 -9.42 -8.17 -3.75
N PHE A 90 -8.65 -7.35 -4.46
CA PHE A 90 -9.10 -6.44 -5.51
C PHE A 90 -8.34 -6.71 -6.80
N VAL A 91 -9.04 -6.77 -7.92
CA VAL A 91 -8.39 -6.80 -9.24
C VAL A 91 -8.08 -5.38 -9.67
N ILE A 92 -6.83 -5.12 -10.03
CA ILE A 92 -6.40 -3.85 -10.60
C ILE A 92 -5.75 -4.05 -11.97
N ILE A 93 -5.83 -3.04 -12.83
CA ILE A 93 -5.17 -3.02 -14.14
C ILE A 93 -4.22 -1.83 -14.28
N ASP A 94 -3.17 -2.01 -15.09
CA ASP A 94 -2.30 -0.95 -15.59
C ASP A 94 -2.88 -0.30 -16.87
N ASP A 95 -2.12 0.62 -17.47
CA ASP A 95 -2.42 1.26 -18.74
C ASP A 95 -2.42 0.28 -19.93
N GLN A 96 -1.76 -0.88 -19.77
CA GLN A 96 -1.73 -1.98 -20.73
C GLN A 96 -2.86 -3.01 -20.50
N SER A 97 -3.80 -2.72 -19.58
CA SER A 97 -4.91 -3.60 -19.19
C SER A 97 -4.51 -4.96 -18.64
N GLN A 98 -3.31 -5.10 -18.07
CA GLN A 98 -2.84 -6.33 -17.41
C GLN A 98 -3.45 -6.47 -16.01
N PRO A 99 -4.26 -7.51 -15.74
CA PRO A 99 -4.90 -7.68 -14.43
C PRO A 99 -3.96 -8.32 -13.42
N ILE A 100 -3.93 -7.76 -12.20
CA ILE A 100 -3.28 -8.34 -11.03
C ILE A 100 -4.21 -8.28 -9.81
N ILE A 101 -3.95 -9.07 -8.76
CA ILE A 101 -4.73 -9.06 -7.52
C ILE A 101 -3.95 -8.39 -6.37
N VAL A 102 -4.47 -7.28 -5.84
CA VAL A 102 -3.98 -6.64 -4.61
C VAL A 102 -4.83 -7.12 -3.44
N THR A 103 -4.19 -7.62 -2.38
CA THR A 103 -4.87 -8.07 -1.16
C THR A 103 -4.68 -7.04 -0.06
N MET A 104 -5.76 -6.49 0.49
CA MET A 104 -5.70 -5.72 1.73
C MET A 104 -5.86 -6.66 2.93
N TRP A 105 -5.06 -6.48 3.99
CA TRP A 105 -5.18 -7.26 5.24
C TRP A 105 -5.68 -6.38 6.41
N ASN A 106 -6.30 -7.01 7.41
CA ASN A 106 -6.61 -6.44 8.73
C ASN A 106 -7.35 -5.09 8.67
N GLU A 107 -6.77 -4.02 9.23
CA GLU A 107 -7.35 -2.68 9.25
C GLU A 107 -7.53 -2.12 7.83
N PHE A 108 -6.61 -2.39 6.90
CA PHE A 108 -6.75 -1.94 5.51
C PHE A 108 -7.92 -2.63 4.80
N ALA A 109 -8.18 -3.92 5.08
CA ALA A 109 -9.40 -4.60 4.63
C ALA A 109 -10.67 -4.08 5.34
N SER A 110 -10.54 -3.48 6.52
CA SER A 110 -11.68 -3.00 7.30
C SER A 110 -12.09 -1.58 6.95
N ILE A 111 -11.12 -0.73 6.59
CA ILE A 111 -11.31 0.70 6.32
C ILE A 111 -11.25 0.92 4.80
N GLN A 112 -10.05 0.93 4.19
CA GLN A 112 -9.88 1.24 2.77
C GLN A 112 -10.60 0.23 1.86
N GLY A 113 -10.58 -1.06 2.20
CA GLY A 113 -11.31 -2.10 1.46
C GLY A 113 -12.83 -1.90 1.49
N HIS A 114 -13.37 -1.31 2.56
CA HIS A 114 -14.79 -0.96 2.63
C HIS A 114 -15.11 0.32 1.84
N GLU A 115 -14.26 1.35 1.92
CA GLU A 115 -14.39 2.56 1.10
C GLU A 115 -14.34 2.25 -0.41
N ILE A 116 -13.40 1.40 -0.84
CA ILE A 116 -13.27 0.98 -2.24
C ILE A 116 -14.48 0.18 -2.68
N GLN A 117 -15.00 -0.72 -1.84
CA GLN A 117 -16.24 -1.45 -2.15
C GLN A 117 -17.40 -0.47 -2.38
N GLY A 118 -17.57 0.53 -1.51
CA GLY A 118 -18.62 1.55 -1.67
C GLY A 118 -18.50 2.39 -2.93
N LEU A 119 -17.28 2.62 -3.44
CA LEU A 119 -17.05 3.26 -4.75
C LEU A 119 -17.45 2.32 -5.90
N LEU A 120 -17.03 1.05 -5.85
CA LEU A 120 -17.37 0.05 -6.86
C LEU A 120 -18.90 -0.21 -6.93
N ASP A 121 -19.58 -0.27 -5.79
CA ASP A 121 -21.04 -0.39 -5.69
C ASP A 121 -21.78 0.81 -6.30
N ALA A 122 -21.14 2.00 -6.30
CA ALA A 122 -21.63 3.20 -6.97
C ALA A 122 -21.24 3.28 -8.46
N GLY A 123 -20.58 2.26 -9.02
CA GLY A 123 -20.09 2.24 -10.39
C GLY A 123 -18.83 3.09 -10.62
N ILE A 124 -18.13 3.48 -9.56
CA ILE A 124 -16.90 4.29 -9.61
C ILE A 124 -15.69 3.36 -9.49
N HIS A 125 -14.79 3.42 -10.46
CA HIS A 125 -13.55 2.67 -10.48
C HIS A 125 -12.38 3.57 -10.04
N PRO A 126 -11.91 3.47 -8.77
CA PRO A 126 -10.84 4.35 -8.29
C PRO A 126 -9.46 3.93 -8.82
N ILE A 127 -8.61 4.92 -9.09
CA ILE A 127 -7.17 4.71 -9.29
C ILE A 127 -6.49 4.71 -7.92
N ILE A 128 -5.61 3.73 -7.67
CA ILE A 128 -4.83 3.64 -6.43
C ILE A 128 -3.33 3.73 -6.67
N LEU A 129 -2.63 4.44 -5.77
CA LEU A 129 -1.18 4.40 -5.62
C LEU A 129 -0.82 3.71 -4.31
N ALA A 130 -0.38 2.45 -4.42
CA ALA A 130 0.10 1.64 -3.31
C ALA A 130 1.64 1.63 -3.32
N LYS A 131 2.27 1.80 -2.14
CA LYS A 131 3.74 1.90 -2.02
C LYS A 131 4.29 0.87 -1.07
N HIS A 132 5.51 0.39 -1.36
CA HIS A 132 6.20 -0.63 -0.58
C HIS A 132 5.42 -1.96 -0.46
N LEU A 133 4.84 -2.41 -1.58
CA LEU A 133 4.17 -3.70 -1.67
C LEU A 133 5.18 -4.84 -1.79
N ALA A 134 4.98 -5.92 -1.04
CA ALA A 134 5.68 -7.18 -1.27
C ALA A 134 5.01 -7.96 -2.42
N VAL A 135 5.82 -8.55 -3.31
CA VAL A 135 5.33 -9.42 -4.40
C VAL A 135 5.41 -10.88 -3.97
N THR A 136 4.35 -11.64 -4.22
CA THR A 136 4.31 -13.10 -3.98
C THR A 136 3.58 -13.82 -5.12
N SER A 137 3.86 -15.10 -5.33
CA SER A 137 3.12 -15.96 -6.26
C SER A 137 2.18 -16.90 -5.51
N TYR A 138 1.03 -17.20 -6.12
CA TYR A 138 0.04 -18.11 -5.57
C TYR A 138 -0.32 -19.22 -6.58
N GLN A 139 -0.32 -20.48 -6.13
CA GLN A 139 -0.76 -21.65 -6.91
C GLN A 139 -0.12 -21.88 -8.30
N SER A 140 1.14 -21.48 -8.52
CA SER A 140 1.92 -21.76 -9.75
C SER A 140 1.36 -21.24 -11.09
N LYS A 141 0.26 -20.49 -11.04
CA LYS A 141 -0.05 -19.44 -12.02
C LYS A 141 0.50 -18.11 -11.50
N SER A 142 0.65 -17.14 -12.39
CA SER A 142 1.07 -15.78 -12.03
C SER A 142 -0.08 -14.97 -11.40
N ASP A 143 -0.77 -15.58 -10.44
CA ASP A 143 -1.82 -14.94 -9.66
C ASP A 143 -1.13 -14.26 -8.46
N PHE A 144 -0.80 -12.99 -8.65
CA PHE A 144 -0.06 -12.20 -7.67
C PHE A 144 -0.92 -11.82 -6.45
N VAL A 145 -0.28 -11.65 -5.28
CA VAL A 145 -0.93 -11.24 -4.02
C VAL A 145 -0.07 -10.17 -3.34
N TYR A 146 -0.55 -8.91 -3.26
CA TYR A 146 0.23 -7.74 -2.77
C TYR A 146 -0.32 -7.08 -1.51
N VAL A 147 0.59 -6.60 -0.63
CA VAL A 147 0.34 -5.76 0.58
C VAL A 147 1.62 -4.99 0.96
N TYR A 148 1.64 -3.80 1.59
CA TYR A 148 0.60 -2.95 2.21
C TYR A 148 0.64 -1.48 1.66
N LYS A 149 -0.05 -0.54 2.33
CA LYS A 149 0.25 0.91 2.41
C LYS A 149 -0.03 1.77 1.17
N LEU A 150 -1.31 2.09 1.01
CA LEU A 150 -1.79 3.22 0.20
C LEU A 150 -1.36 4.55 0.83
N TYR A 151 -0.74 5.46 0.06
CA TYR A 151 -0.26 6.76 0.58
C TYR A 151 -1.04 7.98 0.09
N LYS A 152 -1.87 7.85 -0.96
CA LYS A 152 -2.71 8.94 -1.42
C LYS A 152 -3.92 8.40 -2.18
N LYS A 153 -5.11 8.88 -1.82
CA LYS A 153 -6.30 8.80 -2.67
C LYS A 153 -6.17 9.95 -3.68
N ILE A 154 -6.00 9.64 -4.95
CA ILE A 154 -6.19 10.63 -6.02
C ILE A 154 -7.62 10.44 -6.51
N LEU A 155 -8.53 11.27 -6.00
CA LEU A 155 -9.77 11.55 -6.71
C LEU A 155 -9.37 12.47 -7.87
N LEU A 156 -9.59 12.00 -9.09
CA LEU A 156 -9.71 12.90 -10.23
C LEU A 156 -11.16 13.43 -10.21
N GLU A 157 -11.30 14.74 -10.25
CA GLU A 157 -12.58 15.45 -10.42
C GLU A 157 -13.06 15.38 -11.88
#